data_AF-A0A927YKY3-F1
#
_entry.id   AF-A0A927YKY3-F1
#
_cell.length_a   1.000
_cell.length_b   1.000
_cell.length_c   1.000
_cell.angle_alpha   90.00
_cell.angle_beta   90.00
_cell.angle_gamma   90.00
#
_symmetry.space_group_name_H-M   'P 1'
#
loop_
_entity.id
_entity.type
_entity.pdbx_description
1 polymer ?
#
loop_
_entity_poly.entity_id
_entity_poly.type
_entity_poly.pdbx_seq_one_letter_code
_entity_poly.pdbx_strand_id
1 'polypeptide(L)'
;MKTEREKLVEHAERIVRIINDKYLSGEDGCNVAYLPLLSGIGPCKMEVRPGAGHNFYAVVDAIHNCYKNNPDGGYDRGFVDGIEALTRVSSAKVGSLDLLINIIFYQVKKEKEGTAEFNVDIDEIMARVNKLIEDNKEVYRQDYDSFDHWFERCQKIAREKYGLELV
;
A
#
# COMPACT_ATOMS: atom_id res chain seq x y z
N MET A 1 -20.53 -13.14 -16.33
CA MET A 1 -20.90 -11.83 -15.71
C MET A 1 -19.82 -11.49 -14.71
N LYS A 2 -19.21 -10.29 -14.78
CA LYS A 2 -18.14 -9.89 -13.84
C LYS A 2 -18.73 -9.50 -12.49
N THR A 3 -18.08 -9.95 -11.41
CA THR A 3 -18.35 -9.56 -10.03
C THR A 3 -18.08 -8.05 -9.83
N GLU A 4 -18.64 -7.45 -8.78
CA GLU A 4 -18.36 -6.05 -8.44
C GLU A 4 -16.87 -5.81 -8.16
N ARG A 5 -16.20 -6.82 -7.57
CA ARG A 5 -14.75 -6.81 -7.33
C ARG A 5 -13.96 -6.75 -8.64
N GLU A 6 -14.28 -7.60 -9.61
CA GLU A 6 -13.59 -7.61 -10.92
C GLU A 6 -13.77 -6.28 -11.66
N LYS A 7 -14.97 -5.70 -11.61
CA LYS A 7 -15.23 -4.37 -12.19
C LYS A 7 -14.39 -3.27 -11.50
N LEU A 8 -14.23 -3.35 -10.18
CA LEU A 8 -13.41 -2.39 -9.43
C LEU A 8 -11.93 -2.53 -9.77
N VAL A 9 -11.42 -3.75 -9.88
CA VAL A 9 -10.02 -4.00 -10.30
C VAL A 9 -9.78 -3.46 -11.72
N GLU A 10 -10.68 -3.72 -12.66
CA GLU A 10 -10.57 -3.18 -14.02
C GLU A 10 -10.61 -1.65 -14.07
N HIS A 11 -11.38 -1.04 -13.17
CA HIS A 11 -11.35 0.40 -13.02
C HIS A 11 -10.02 0.89 -12.44
N ALA A 12 -9.53 0.23 -11.40
CA ALA A 12 -8.25 0.53 -10.80
C ALA A 12 -7.11 0.41 -11.82
N GLU A 13 -7.08 -0.62 -12.68
CA GLU A 13 -6.07 -0.78 -13.74
C GLU A 13 -5.98 0.42 -14.67
N ARG A 14 -7.12 1.02 -15.04
CA ARG A 14 -7.12 2.24 -15.88
C ARG A 14 -6.44 3.41 -15.15
N ILE A 15 -6.70 3.57 -13.86
CA ILE A 15 -6.07 4.62 -13.05
C ILE A 15 -4.59 4.31 -12.82
N VAL A 16 -4.22 3.06 -12.54
CA VAL A 16 -2.82 2.63 -12.40
C VAL A 16 -2.02 3.02 -13.65
N ARG A 17 -2.53 2.76 -14.86
CA ARG A 17 -1.81 3.13 -16.10
C ARG A 17 -1.61 4.64 -16.23
N ILE A 18 -2.65 5.43 -15.97
CA ILE A 18 -2.55 6.90 -15.99
C ILE A 18 -1.50 7.40 -14.98
N ILE A 19 -1.51 6.84 -13.77
CA ILE A 19 -0.56 7.20 -12.72
C ILE A 19 0.86 6.76 -13.09
N ASN A 20 1.01 5.57 -13.71
CA ASN A 20 2.30 5.07 -14.13
C ASN A 20 2.88 5.89 -15.29
N ASP A 21 2.07 6.29 -16.27
CA ASP A 21 2.50 7.19 -17.34
C ASP A 21 3.02 8.52 -16.77
N LYS A 22 2.35 9.03 -15.73
CA LYS A 22 2.81 10.21 -14.99
C LYS A 22 4.10 9.94 -14.22
N TYR A 23 4.21 8.81 -13.52
CA TYR A 23 5.43 8.42 -12.81
C TYR A 23 6.64 8.34 -13.76
N LEU A 24 6.45 7.76 -14.95
CA LEU A 24 7.48 7.59 -15.98
C LEU A 24 7.85 8.88 -16.72
N SER A 25 7.04 9.95 -16.63
CA SER A 25 7.39 11.23 -17.26
C SER A 25 8.65 11.85 -16.66
N GLY A 26 8.98 11.50 -15.41
CA GLY A 26 10.14 12.02 -14.69
C GLY A 26 10.04 13.50 -14.33
N GLU A 27 8.87 14.13 -14.51
CA GLU A 27 8.63 15.52 -14.11
C GLU A 27 8.72 15.68 -12.59
N ASP A 28 9.10 16.86 -12.12
CA ASP A 28 9.22 17.16 -10.70
C ASP A 28 7.91 16.83 -9.94
N GLY A 29 8.05 16.06 -8.86
CA GLY A 29 6.92 15.58 -8.04
C GLY A 29 6.22 14.32 -8.57
N CYS A 30 6.64 13.77 -9.71
CA CYS A 30 6.08 12.51 -10.22
C CYS A 30 6.65 11.27 -9.51
N ASN A 31 7.78 11.40 -8.80
CA ASN A 31 8.34 10.35 -7.94
C ASN A 31 7.43 9.95 -6.76
N VAL A 32 6.38 10.72 -6.48
CA VAL A 32 5.34 10.37 -5.48
C VAL A 32 3.98 10.09 -6.12
N ALA A 33 3.91 9.87 -7.44
CA ALA A 33 2.64 9.67 -8.16
C ALA A 33 1.85 8.44 -7.67
N TYR A 34 2.55 7.43 -7.15
CA TYR A 34 1.92 6.24 -6.55
C TYR A 34 1.36 6.47 -5.14
N LEU A 35 1.76 7.55 -4.45
CA LEU A 35 1.21 7.88 -3.13
C LEU A 35 -0.32 8.02 -3.17
N PRO A 36 -0.94 8.90 -3.99
CA PRO A 36 -2.39 9.04 -4.03
C PRO A 36 -3.10 7.76 -4.47
N LEU A 37 -2.44 6.93 -5.29
CA LEU A 37 -2.95 5.64 -5.74
C LEU A 37 -3.09 4.66 -4.57
N LEU A 38 -2.03 4.49 -3.78
CA LEU A 38 -2.01 3.60 -2.61
C LEU A 38 -2.85 4.14 -1.45
N SER A 39 -2.88 5.46 -1.27
CA SER A 39 -3.57 6.11 -0.15
C SER A 39 -5.04 6.44 -0.44
N GLY A 40 -5.50 6.24 -1.68
CA GLY A 40 -6.87 6.56 -2.11
C GLY A 40 -7.20 8.05 -2.08
N ILE A 41 -6.22 8.93 -2.34
CA ILE A 41 -6.42 10.39 -2.32
C ILE A 41 -7.00 10.88 -3.66
N GLY A 42 -8.00 11.75 -3.56
CA GLY A 42 -8.59 12.43 -4.72
C GLY A 42 -9.17 11.44 -5.74
N PRO A 43 -8.84 11.56 -7.04
CA PRO A 43 -9.42 10.71 -8.09
C PRO A 43 -8.96 9.24 -8.00
N CYS A 44 -7.99 8.92 -7.14
CA CYS A 44 -7.51 7.56 -6.93
C CYS A 44 -8.33 6.78 -5.89
N LYS A 45 -9.35 7.40 -5.28
CA LYS A 45 -10.18 6.73 -4.27
C LYS A 45 -11.03 5.62 -4.92
N MET A 46 -10.59 4.38 -4.76
CA MET A 46 -11.33 3.19 -5.17
C MET A 46 -12.34 2.76 -4.11
N GLU A 47 -13.64 2.79 -4.39
CA GLU A 47 -14.67 2.30 -3.47
C GLU A 47 -15.66 1.38 -4.20
N VAL A 48 -16.10 0.31 -3.55
CA VAL A 48 -17.16 -0.56 -4.08
C VAL A 48 -18.52 0.16 -4.10
N ARG A 49 -18.73 1.09 -3.17
CA ARG A 49 -19.86 2.03 -3.10
C ARG A 49 -19.41 3.28 -2.34
N PRO A 50 -20.07 4.44 -2.52
CA PRO A 50 -19.70 5.68 -1.83
C PRO A 50 -19.60 5.48 -0.30
N GLY A 51 -18.47 5.86 0.28
CA GLY A 51 -18.22 5.77 1.72
C GLY A 51 -17.79 4.39 2.23
N ALA A 52 -17.56 3.41 1.35
CA ALA A 52 -17.04 2.09 1.73
C ALA A 52 -15.56 2.09 2.14
N GLY A 53 -14.87 3.21 1.94
CA GLY A 53 -13.43 3.32 2.20
C GLY A 53 -12.62 2.85 1.00
N HIS A 54 -11.36 3.29 0.98
CA HIS A 54 -10.44 2.98 -0.11
C HIS A 54 -10.12 1.47 -0.15
N ASN A 55 -10.37 0.84 -1.30
CA ASN A 55 -10.11 -0.57 -1.53
C ASN A 55 -8.69 -0.76 -2.07
N PHE A 56 -7.71 -0.74 -1.17
CA PHE A 56 -6.31 -0.95 -1.51
C PHE A 56 -6.05 -2.36 -2.08
N TYR A 57 -6.87 -3.37 -1.73
CA TYR A 57 -6.77 -4.71 -2.33
C TYR A 57 -6.95 -4.65 -3.85
N ALA A 58 -7.96 -3.91 -4.33
CA ALA A 58 -8.21 -3.75 -5.76
C ALA A 58 -7.09 -2.97 -6.46
N VAL A 59 -6.48 -2.01 -5.77
CA VAL A 59 -5.33 -1.25 -6.29
C VAL A 59 -4.10 -2.13 -6.43
N VAL A 60 -3.73 -2.88 -5.39
CA VAL A 60 -2.57 -3.78 -5.43
C VAL A 60 -2.75 -4.84 -6.52
N ASP A 61 -3.93 -5.46 -6.62
CA ASP A 61 -4.25 -6.40 -7.70
C ASP A 61 -4.12 -5.75 -9.09
N ALA A 62 -4.61 -4.52 -9.25
CA ALA A 62 -4.50 -3.78 -10.51
C ALA A 62 -3.05 -3.46 -10.88
N ILE A 63 -2.19 -3.14 -9.92
CA ILE A 63 -0.76 -2.92 -10.15
C ILE A 63 -0.08 -4.20 -10.64
N HIS A 64 -0.33 -5.34 -9.99
CA HIS A 64 0.17 -6.63 -10.46
C HIS A 64 -0.35 -6.99 -11.86
N ASN A 65 -1.64 -6.78 -12.14
CA ASN A 65 -2.19 -7.02 -13.47
C ASN A 65 -1.54 -6.13 -14.55
N CYS A 66 -1.24 -4.87 -14.22
CA CYS A 66 -0.55 -3.97 -15.14
C CYS A 66 0.91 -4.42 -15.36
N TYR A 67 1.62 -4.79 -14.30
CA TYR A 67 2.97 -5.36 -14.39
C TYR A 67 2.99 -6.63 -15.24
N LYS A 68 2.07 -7.57 -15.03
CA LYS A 68 1.95 -8.81 -15.81
C LYS A 68 1.87 -8.55 -17.32
N ASN A 69 1.15 -7.50 -17.72
CA ASN A 69 0.97 -7.13 -19.11
C ASN A 69 2.13 -6.32 -19.69
N ASN A 70 2.94 -5.68 -18.84
CA ASN A 70 4.12 -4.92 -19.23
C ASN A 70 5.16 -4.92 -18.08
N PRO A 71 5.97 -5.98 -17.96
CA PRO A 71 6.91 -6.14 -16.86
C PRO A 71 7.98 -5.04 -16.80
N ASP A 72 8.40 -4.53 -17.96
CA ASP A 72 9.38 -3.45 -18.07
C ASP A 72 8.76 -2.06 -17.83
N GLY A 73 7.45 -2.00 -17.57
CA GLY A 73 6.68 -0.77 -17.39
C GLY A 73 6.95 0.00 -16.09
N GLY A 74 7.78 -0.53 -15.20
CA GLY A 74 8.18 0.13 -13.95
C GLY A 74 7.12 0.16 -12.85
N TYR A 75 6.08 -0.67 -12.95
CA TYR A 75 5.00 -0.71 -11.95
C TYR A 75 5.46 -1.19 -10.57
N ASP A 76 6.43 -2.09 -10.54
CA ASP A 76 7.11 -2.59 -9.34
C ASP A 76 7.87 -1.47 -8.63
N ARG A 77 8.69 -0.71 -9.37
CA ARG A 77 9.43 0.45 -8.87
C ARG A 77 8.48 1.54 -8.37
N GLY A 78 7.46 1.86 -9.15
CA GLY A 78 6.42 2.81 -8.75
C GLY A 78 5.70 2.37 -7.47
N PHE A 79 5.42 1.07 -7.32
CA PHE A 79 4.82 0.54 -6.09
C PHE A 79 5.72 0.72 -4.87
N VAL A 80 7.01 0.38 -4.98
CA VAL A 80 8.00 0.55 -3.89
C VAL A 80 8.18 2.03 -3.55
N ASP A 81 8.33 2.91 -4.53
CA ASP A 81 8.42 4.36 -4.32
C ASP A 81 7.14 4.92 -3.67
N GLY A 82 5.98 4.37 -4.03
CA GLY A 82 4.70 4.67 -3.41
C GLY A 82 4.65 4.28 -1.93
N ILE A 83 5.16 3.09 -1.57
CA ILE A 83 5.29 2.65 -0.18
C ILE A 83 6.23 3.58 0.58
N GLU A 84 7.35 3.97 -0.01
CA GLU A 84 8.29 4.90 0.61
C GLU A 84 7.65 6.27 0.86
N ALA A 85 6.95 6.82 -0.15
CA ALA A 85 6.23 8.07 -0.01
C ALA A 85 5.14 7.98 1.08
N LEU A 86 4.41 6.85 1.14
CA LEU A 86 3.38 6.61 2.16
C LEU A 86 3.97 6.48 3.56
N THR A 87 5.15 5.86 3.68
CA THR A 87 5.91 5.77 4.94
C THR A 87 6.24 7.17 5.46
N ARG A 88 6.75 8.07 4.60
CA ARG A 88 7.12 9.45 4.97
C ARG A 88 5.94 10.26 5.50
N VAL A 89 4.72 10.06 4.98
CA VAL A 89 3.52 10.81 5.39
C VAL A 89 2.70 10.13 6.50
N SER A 90 3.11 8.94 6.93
CA SER A 90 2.40 8.15 7.96
C SER A 90 2.82 8.46 9.39
N SER A 91 3.63 9.50 9.63
CA SER A 91 4.16 9.84 10.96
C SER A 91 3.13 10.39 11.95
N ALA A 92 2.02 10.96 11.46
CA ALA A 92 1.12 11.75 12.29
C ALA A 92 -0.23 11.09 12.63
N LYS A 93 -0.65 10.07 11.87
CA LYS A 93 -1.99 9.49 11.97
C LYS A 93 -1.96 7.97 11.96
N VAL A 94 -2.60 7.34 12.93
CA VAL A 94 -2.71 5.87 13.02
C VAL A 94 -3.45 5.31 11.81
N GLY A 95 -4.44 6.03 11.26
CA GLY A 95 -5.12 5.62 10.04
C GLY A 95 -4.21 5.49 8.81
N SER A 96 -3.20 6.37 8.68
CA SER A 96 -2.22 6.28 7.58
C SER A 96 -1.28 5.10 7.79
N LEU A 97 -0.81 4.91 9.03
CA LEU A 97 0.02 3.77 9.41
C LEU A 97 -0.72 2.43 9.21
N ASP A 98 -1.99 2.35 9.58
CA ASP A 98 -2.83 1.17 9.38
C ASP A 98 -2.97 0.83 7.88
N LEU A 99 -3.20 1.83 7.03
CA LEU A 99 -3.24 1.62 5.59
C LEU A 99 -1.91 1.11 5.03
N LEU A 100 -0.79 1.71 5.44
CA LEU A 100 0.56 1.30 5.05
C LEU A 100 0.83 -0.16 5.41
N ILE A 101 0.59 -0.54 6.68
CA ILE A 101 0.79 -1.90 7.17
C ILE A 101 -0.09 -2.90 6.41
N ASN A 102 -1.36 -2.56 6.15
CA ASN A 102 -2.28 -3.44 5.45
C ASN A 102 -1.91 -3.65 3.97
N ILE A 103 -1.36 -2.63 3.29
CA ILE A 103 -0.82 -2.77 1.93
C ILE A 103 0.38 -3.73 1.93
N ILE A 104 1.31 -3.56 2.86
CA ILE A 104 2.51 -4.42 2.99
C ILE A 104 2.10 -5.86 3.29
N PHE A 105 1.19 -6.07 4.23
CA PHE A 105 0.65 -7.39 4.54
C PHE A 105 -0.01 -8.05 3.33
N TYR A 106 -0.72 -7.27 2.51
CA TYR A 106 -1.34 -7.82 1.31
C TYR A 106 -0.32 -8.18 0.23
N GLN A 107 0.72 -7.37 0.03
CA GLN A 107 1.85 -7.71 -0.86
C GLN A 107 2.50 -9.02 -0.42
N VAL A 108 2.88 -9.14 0.86
CA VAL A 108 3.53 -10.34 1.41
C VAL A 108 2.60 -11.55 1.33
N LYS A 109 1.29 -11.37 1.51
CA LYS A 109 0.32 -12.43 1.27
C LYS A 109 0.42 -12.95 -0.16
N LYS A 110 0.43 -12.06 -1.16
CA LYS A 110 0.49 -12.45 -2.58
C LYS A 110 1.78 -13.19 -2.90
N GLU A 111 2.91 -12.74 -2.37
CA GLU A 111 4.22 -13.40 -2.56
C GLU A 111 4.22 -14.81 -1.96
N LYS A 112 3.73 -14.98 -0.73
CA LYS A 112 3.62 -16.29 -0.07
C LYS A 112 2.67 -17.25 -0.78
N GLU A 113 1.57 -16.73 -1.34
CA GLU A 113 0.58 -17.52 -2.08
C GLU A 113 1.00 -17.79 -3.54
N GLY A 114 2.12 -17.24 -4.01
CA GLY A 114 2.57 -17.37 -5.40
C GLY A 114 1.67 -16.65 -6.41
N THR A 115 0.93 -15.63 -5.97
CA THR A 115 0.02 -14.82 -6.82
C THR A 115 0.54 -13.41 -7.09
N ALA A 116 1.72 -13.08 -6.57
CA ALA A 116 2.42 -11.85 -6.89
C ALA A 116 3.10 -11.96 -8.25
N GLU A 117 2.97 -10.92 -9.06
CA GLU A 117 3.64 -10.81 -10.37
C GLU A 117 5.06 -10.19 -10.26
N PHE A 118 5.36 -9.57 -9.11
CA PHE A 118 6.68 -9.07 -8.72
C PHE A 118 6.84 -9.20 -7.20
N ASN A 119 8.10 -9.28 -6.75
CA ASN A 119 8.45 -9.32 -5.33
C ASN A 119 9.05 -7.98 -4.89
N VAL A 120 8.96 -7.67 -3.61
CA VAL A 120 9.62 -6.52 -2.99
C VAL A 120 10.67 -6.95 -1.97
N ASP A 121 11.65 -6.11 -1.71
CA ASP A 121 12.55 -6.29 -0.56
C ASP A 121 11.78 -5.98 0.73
N ILE A 122 11.13 -7.00 1.28
CA ILE A 122 10.30 -6.85 2.47
C ILE A 122 11.11 -6.49 3.70
N ASP A 123 12.36 -6.96 3.79
CA ASP A 123 13.22 -6.68 4.95
C ASP A 123 13.58 -5.20 4.99
N GLU A 124 13.92 -4.61 3.83
CA GLU A 124 14.18 -3.17 3.72
C GLU A 124 12.93 -2.33 4.04
N ILE A 125 11.77 -2.71 3.50
CA ILE A 125 10.51 -2.01 3.77
C ILE A 125 10.17 -2.07 5.27
N MET A 126 10.27 -3.24 5.89
CA MET A 126 9.96 -3.42 7.31
C MET A 126 10.93 -2.67 8.21
N ALA A 127 12.22 -2.60 7.87
CA ALA A 127 13.19 -1.79 8.61
C ALA A 127 12.80 -0.31 8.66
N ARG A 128 12.33 0.24 7.53
CA ARG A 128 11.86 1.64 7.43
C ARG A 128 10.55 1.86 8.20
N VAL A 129 9.60 0.93 8.11
CA VAL A 129 8.32 1.01 8.83
C VAL A 129 8.53 0.90 10.35
N ASN A 130 9.39 0.00 10.79
CA ASN A 130 9.75 -0.14 12.20
C ASN A 130 10.39 1.13 12.74
N LYS A 131 11.31 1.72 11.98
CA LYS A 131 11.88 3.02 12.34
C LYS A 131 10.83 4.13 12.43
N LEU A 132 9.89 4.19 11.48
CA LEU A 132 8.77 5.14 11.52
C LEU A 132 7.96 4.98 12.82
N ILE A 133 7.64 3.74 13.19
CA ILE A 133 6.84 3.44 14.38
C ILE A 133 7.58 3.84 15.65
N GLU A 134 8.85 3.46 15.77
CA GLU A 134 9.70 3.79 16.91
C GLU A 134 9.82 5.32 17.09
N ASP A 135 10.12 6.04 16.01
CA ASP A 135 10.33 7.49 16.03
C ASP A 135 9.04 8.28 16.37
N ASN A 136 7.85 7.70 16.18
CA ASN A 136 6.56 8.41 16.29
C ASN A 136 5.56 7.78 17.28
N LYS A 137 6.00 6.84 18.12
CA LYS A 137 5.10 6.08 19.03
C LYS A 137 4.20 6.97 19.90
N GLU A 138 4.75 8.03 20.47
CA GLU A 138 3.99 8.97 21.30
C GLU A 138 2.96 9.77 20.51
N VAL A 139 3.27 10.12 19.26
CA VAL A 139 2.32 10.81 18.37
C VAL A 139 1.12 9.90 18.10
N TYR A 140 1.35 8.60 17.87
CA TYR A 140 0.27 7.65 17.65
C TYR A 140 -0.58 7.41 18.89
N ARG A 141 0.01 7.36 20.09
CA ARG A 141 -0.72 7.27 21.36
C ARG A 141 -1.63 8.46 21.60
N GLN A 142 -1.22 9.66 21.15
CA GLN A 142 -2.03 10.87 21.23
C GLN A 142 -3.15 10.92 20.17
N ASP A 143 -2.92 10.35 18.99
CA ASP A 143 -3.91 10.30 17.91
C ASP A 143 -5.00 9.25 18.16
N TYR A 144 -4.66 8.14 18.83
CA TYR A 144 -5.57 7.03 19.06
C TYR A 144 -5.38 6.39 20.43
N ASP A 145 -6.35 6.59 21.32
CA ASP A 145 -6.31 6.12 22.73
C ASP A 145 -6.04 4.62 22.89
N SER A 146 -6.38 3.80 21.89
CA SER A 146 -6.17 2.35 21.90
C SER A 146 -4.99 1.91 21.01
N PHE A 147 -4.05 2.82 20.73
CA PHE A 147 -2.91 2.55 19.87
C PHE A 147 -2.12 1.32 20.32
N ASP A 148 -1.71 1.22 21.59
CA ASP A 148 -0.89 0.09 22.04
C ASP A 148 -1.60 -1.26 21.84
N HIS A 149 -2.89 -1.35 22.20
CA HIS A 149 -3.68 -2.57 21.97
C HIS A 149 -3.91 -2.87 20.48
N TRP A 150 -4.13 -1.84 19.65
CA TRP A 150 -4.20 -2.04 18.20
C TRP A 150 -2.86 -2.53 17.65
N PHE A 151 -1.75 -1.94 18.10
CA PHE A 151 -0.41 -2.25 17.63
C PHE A 151 0.01 -3.68 18.02
N GLU A 152 -0.30 -4.13 19.25
CA GLU A 152 -0.10 -5.52 19.68
C GLU A 152 -0.81 -6.53 18.76
N ARG A 153 -2.02 -6.20 18.28
CA ARG A 153 -2.72 -7.04 17.29
C ARG A 153 -2.01 -7.05 15.95
N CYS A 154 -1.52 -5.89 15.49
CA CYS A 154 -0.72 -5.79 14.26
C CYS A 154 0.56 -6.63 14.37
N GLN A 155 1.29 -6.56 15.49
CA GLN A 155 2.47 -7.37 15.77
C GLN A 155 2.17 -8.86 15.75
N LYS A 156 1.05 -9.27 16.35
CA LYS A 156 0.60 -10.67 16.33
C LYS A 156 0.30 -11.14 14.91
N ILE A 157 -0.43 -10.35 14.12
CA ILE A 157 -0.76 -10.67 12.73
C ILE A 157 0.52 -10.76 11.86
N ALA A 158 1.42 -9.77 11.98
CA ALA A 158 2.70 -9.73 11.29
C ALA A 158 3.48 -11.03 11.49
N ARG A 159 3.63 -11.45 12.76
CA ARG A 159 4.38 -12.65 13.12
C ARG A 159 3.68 -13.94 12.70
N GLU A 160 2.41 -14.10 13.05
CA GLU A 160 1.70 -15.39 12.86
C GLU A 160 1.34 -15.67 11.40
N LYS A 161 0.93 -14.65 10.64
CA LYS A 161 0.50 -14.83 9.24
C LYS A 161 1.63 -14.55 8.26
N TYR A 162 2.43 -13.53 8.55
CA TYR A 162 3.38 -12.99 7.59
C TYR A 162 4.83 -13.32 7.94
N GLY A 163 5.12 -13.85 9.13
CA GLY A 163 6.50 -14.12 9.55
C GLY A 163 7.36 -12.85 9.65
N LEU A 164 6.71 -11.69 9.82
CA LEU A 164 7.33 -10.38 9.91
C LEU A 164 7.39 -9.92 11.36
N GLU A 165 8.33 -9.02 11.65
CA GLU A 165 8.47 -8.38 12.96
C GLU A 165 8.13 -6.89 12.86
N LEU A 166 7.16 -6.46 13.67
CA LEU A 166 6.85 -5.05 13.92
C LEU A 166 7.37 -4.71 15.32
N VAL A 167 8.29 -3.75 15.44
CA VAL A 167 8.91 -3.35 16.73
C VAL A 167 8.38 -2.02 17.25
#